data_AF-A0A969MJ69-F1
#
_entry.id   AF-A0A969MJ69-F1
#
_cell.length_a   1.000
_cell.length_b   1.000
_cell.length_c   1.000
_cell.angle_alpha   90.00
_cell.angle_beta   90.00
_cell.angle_gamma   90.00
#
_symmetry.space_group_name_H-M   'P 1'
#
loop_
_entity.id
_entity.type
_entity.pdbx_description
1 polymer ?
#
loop_
_entity_poly.entity_id
_entity_poly.type
_entity_poly.pdbx_seq_one_letter_code
_entity_poly.pdbx_strand_id
1 'polypeptide(L)'
;MKQEIECNCVAALLKYGDLYPEIVHFINENDFDSNLNKTIFVFLKKNLMKGEENDIYSLNSSILSSKINFREYDGELMDYLNAIQMRPITKAAGLKAFKILKRLSVKKLCINSLKEAARNIKCLDNDQPLIKILETLDKTIYNQRFIFDNQDEFVNLTKDIEYILEDRRKNNKEETGFMLPTFPKVNELYGSLLRPGNITIIGARTGVGKTSLGLFTLSQVVAQYGVPMLHLDTGEMTEDEIRDRLVVMLTEGQIPLYDIETGKFGRNKDYINIIRKSTNGVAKNFPYSIKMWVCLPRKK
;
A
#
# COMPACT_ATOMS: atom_id res chain seq x y z
N MET A 1 -17.51 -16.97 -24.03
CA MET A 1 -17.56 -16.76 -22.57
C MET A 1 -17.33 -15.30 -22.15
N LYS A 2 -16.18 -14.66 -22.45
CA LYS A 2 -15.92 -13.27 -22.01
C LYS A 2 -16.83 -12.21 -22.68
N GLN A 3 -16.99 -12.26 -24.00
CA GLN A 3 -17.92 -11.38 -24.74
C GLN A 3 -19.37 -11.53 -24.28
N GLU A 4 -19.79 -12.76 -23.95
CA GLU A 4 -21.15 -13.02 -23.48
C GLU A 4 -21.44 -12.36 -22.13
N ILE A 5 -20.47 -12.38 -21.22
CA ILE A 5 -20.55 -11.69 -19.91
C ILE A 5 -20.62 -10.18 -20.11
N GLU A 6 -19.83 -9.62 -21.03
CA GLU A 6 -19.88 -8.18 -21.34
C GLU A 6 -21.24 -7.77 -21.92
N CYS A 7 -21.79 -8.53 -22.87
CA CYS A 7 -23.13 -8.29 -23.40
C CYS A 7 -24.19 -8.37 -22.30
N ASN A 8 -24.05 -9.30 -21.35
CA ASN A 8 -24.95 -9.40 -20.19
C ASN A 8 -24.82 -8.20 -19.25
N CYS A 9 -23.62 -7.66 -19.05
CA CYS A 9 -23.40 -6.44 -18.28
C CYS A 9 -24.11 -5.25 -18.94
N VAL A 10 -23.91 -5.04 -20.24
CA VAL A 10 -24.58 -3.95 -20.99
C VAL A 10 -26.10 -4.13 -20.99
N ALA A 11 -26.60 -5.35 -21.21
CA ALA A 11 -28.04 -5.64 -21.16
C ALA A 11 -28.67 -5.33 -19.80
N ALA A 12 -27.98 -5.69 -18.70
CA ALA A 12 -28.46 -5.40 -17.35
C ALA A 12 -28.56 -3.90 -17.10
N LEU A 13 -27.58 -3.13 -17.55
CA LEU A 13 -27.49 -1.69 -17.34
C LEU A 13 -28.51 -0.91 -18.20
N LEU A 14 -28.76 -1.39 -19.43
CA LEU A 14 -29.83 -0.88 -20.29
C LEU A 14 -31.23 -1.09 -19.68
N LYS A 15 -31.49 -2.25 -19.07
CA LYS A 15 -32.79 -2.58 -18.47
C LYS A 15 -32.99 -2.01 -17.07
N TYR A 16 -31.93 -1.97 -16.28
CA TYR A 16 -31.94 -1.65 -14.85
C TYR A 16 -30.89 -0.57 -14.58
N GLY A 17 -31.19 0.68 -14.96
CA GLY A 17 -30.27 1.82 -14.77
C GLY A 17 -29.96 2.10 -13.30
N ASP A 18 -30.89 1.75 -12.40
CA ASP A 18 -30.76 1.80 -10.94
C ASP A 18 -29.70 0.84 -10.37
N LEU A 19 -29.16 -0.09 -11.19
CA LEU A 19 -28.03 -0.92 -10.82
C LEU A 19 -26.69 -0.15 -10.81
N TYR A 20 -26.61 0.98 -11.51
CA TYR A 20 -25.35 1.71 -11.70
C TYR A 20 -24.68 2.17 -10.39
N PRO A 21 -25.40 2.75 -9.41
CA PRO A 21 -24.81 3.11 -8.11
C PRO A 21 -24.20 1.91 -7.36
N GLU A 22 -24.72 0.70 -7.56
CA GLU A 22 -24.21 -0.51 -6.91
C GLU A 22 -22.89 -1.01 -7.53
N ILE A 23 -22.55 -0.59 -8.75
CA ILE A 23 -21.38 -1.11 -9.48
C ILE A 23 -20.29 -0.08 -9.76
N VAL A 24 -20.61 1.21 -9.66
CA VAL A 24 -19.69 2.31 -9.99
C VAL A 24 -18.39 2.27 -9.20
N HIS A 25 -18.42 1.77 -7.96
CA HIS A 25 -17.25 1.68 -7.09
C HIS A 25 -16.20 0.66 -7.55
N PHE A 26 -16.60 -0.35 -8.35
CA PHE A 26 -15.67 -1.43 -8.74
C PHE A 26 -15.55 -1.69 -10.25
N ILE A 27 -16.42 -1.12 -11.09
CA ILE A 27 -16.37 -1.29 -12.56
C ILE A 27 -16.00 0.01 -13.26
N ASN A 28 -15.10 -0.08 -14.24
CA ASN A 28 -14.76 0.99 -15.17
C ASN A 28 -14.76 0.50 -16.62
N GLU A 29 -14.66 1.45 -17.56
CA GLU A 29 -14.64 1.19 -18.99
C GLU A 29 -13.44 0.32 -19.45
N ASN A 30 -12.35 0.28 -18.68
CA ASN A 30 -11.18 -0.55 -19.00
C ASN A 30 -11.36 -2.02 -18.59
N ASP A 31 -12.44 -2.35 -17.87
CA ASP A 31 -12.78 -3.73 -17.54
C ASP A 31 -13.38 -4.51 -18.73
N PHE A 32 -13.85 -3.81 -19.76
CA PHE A 32 -14.38 -4.38 -21.00
C PHE A 32 -13.28 -4.61 -22.04
N ASP A 33 -13.28 -5.78 -22.69
CA ASP A 33 -12.34 -6.10 -23.76
C ASP A 33 -12.84 -5.66 -25.14
N SER A 34 -14.15 -5.78 -25.41
CA SER A 34 -14.70 -5.34 -26.69
C SER A 34 -14.76 -3.81 -26.73
N ASN A 35 -14.17 -3.22 -27.78
CA ASN A 35 -14.22 -1.77 -28.00
C ASN A 35 -15.66 -1.26 -28.15
N LEU A 36 -16.55 -2.08 -28.72
CA LEU A 36 -17.97 -1.79 -28.85
C LEU A 36 -18.66 -1.71 -27.48
N ASN A 37 -18.56 -2.77 -26.66
CA ASN A 37 -19.17 -2.80 -25.32
C ASN A 37 -18.60 -1.73 -24.40
N LYS A 38 -17.28 -1.50 -24.47
CA LYS A 38 -16.60 -0.42 -23.75
C LYS A 38 -17.23 0.94 -24.09
N THR A 39 -17.40 1.22 -25.37
CA THR A 39 -17.98 2.49 -25.84
C THR A 39 -19.42 2.62 -25.36
N ILE A 40 -20.24 1.59 -25.54
CA ILE A 40 -21.63 1.58 -25.06
C ILE A 40 -21.70 1.85 -23.55
N PHE A 41 -20.85 1.19 -22.76
CA PHE A 41 -20.79 1.41 -21.31
C PHE A 41 -20.42 2.84 -20.93
N VAL A 42 -19.47 3.48 -21.63
CA VAL A 42 -19.10 4.89 -21.38
C VAL A 42 -20.28 5.83 -21.61
N PHE A 43 -21.03 5.65 -22.69
CA PHE A 43 -22.20 6.48 -22.98
C PHE A 43 -23.34 6.21 -21.99
N LEU A 44 -23.60 4.96 -21.64
CA LEU A 44 -24.59 4.61 -20.60
C LEU A 44 -24.25 5.22 -19.24
N LYS A 45 -22.99 5.14 -18.83
CA LYS A 45 -22.47 5.79 -17.63
C LYS A 45 -22.74 7.29 -17.66
N LYS A 46 -22.46 7.96 -18.78
CA LYS A 46 -22.67 9.41 -18.93
C LYS A 46 -24.15 9.80 -18.80
N ASN A 47 -25.05 9.05 -19.44
CA ASN A 47 -26.49 9.33 -19.38
C ASN A 47 -27.04 9.10 -17.97
N LEU A 48 -26.65 8.01 -17.32
CA LEU A 48 -27.08 7.68 -15.96
C LEU A 48 -26.57 8.67 -14.91
N MET A 49 -25.33 9.17 -15.05
CA MET A 49 -24.80 10.22 -14.17
C MET A 49 -25.58 11.54 -14.28
N LYS A 50 -26.23 11.81 -15.42
CA LYS A 50 -27.09 12.97 -15.63
C LYS A 50 -28.56 12.73 -15.25
N GLY A 51 -28.92 11.50 -14.89
CA GLY A 51 -30.30 11.10 -14.65
C GLY A 51 -31.16 11.01 -15.92
N GLU A 52 -30.54 10.87 -17.09
CA GLU A 52 -31.25 10.67 -18.36
C GLU A 52 -31.70 9.19 -18.47
N GLU A 53 -32.87 8.94 -19.08
CA GLU A 53 -33.34 7.58 -19.34
C GLU A 53 -32.46 6.86 -20.37
N ASN A 54 -32.28 5.54 -20.18
CA ASN A 54 -31.51 4.69 -21.09
C ASN A 54 -32.34 4.32 -22.34
N ASP A 55 -32.67 5.32 -23.16
CA ASP A 55 -33.30 5.10 -24.46
C ASP A 55 -32.26 4.67 -25.52
N ILE A 56 -32.56 3.60 -26.25
CA ILE A 56 -31.69 3.00 -27.27
C ILE A 56 -31.48 3.94 -28.45
N TYR A 57 -32.53 4.64 -28.89
CA TYR A 57 -32.43 5.56 -30.02
C TYR A 57 -31.52 6.74 -29.69
N SER A 58 -31.69 7.31 -28.50
CA SER A 58 -30.85 8.38 -27.95
C SER A 58 -29.39 7.94 -27.74
N LEU A 59 -29.18 6.70 -27.29
CA LEU A 59 -27.85 6.11 -27.14
C LEU A 59 -27.16 5.92 -28.50
N ASN A 60 -27.86 5.37 -29.48
CA ASN A 60 -27.34 5.13 -30.83
C ASN A 60 -26.98 6.43 -31.54
N SER A 61 -27.86 7.44 -31.49
CA SER A 61 -27.58 8.76 -32.08
C SER A 61 -26.37 9.43 -31.42
N SER A 62 -26.26 9.33 -30.09
CA SER A 62 -25.11 9.85 -29.32
C SER A 62 -23.80 9.17 -29.73
N ILE A 63 -23.79 7.84 -29.90
CA ILE A 63 -22.61 7.10 -30.34
C ILE A 63 -22.25 7.44 -31.80
N LEU A 64 -23.22 7.46 -32.72
CA LEU A 64 -22.96 7.80 -34.13
C LEU A 64 -22.41 9.23 -34.30
N SER A 65 -22.91 10.18 -33.51
CA SER A 65 -22.43 11.58 -33.51
C SER A 65 -20.95 11.70 -33.11
N SER A 66 -20.42 10.73 -32.36
CA SER A 66 -19.04 10.72 -31.87
C SER A 66 -18.01 10.28 -32.91
N LYS A 67 -18.44 9.88 -34.12
CA LYS A 67 -17.59 9.42 -35.24
C LYS A 67 -16.65 8.24 -34.90
N ILE A 68 -17.00 7.43 -33.90
CA ILE A 68 -16.24 6.24 -33.53
C ILE A 68 -16.57 5.12 -34.52
N ASN A 69 -15.59 4.71 -35.33
CA ASN A 69 -15.74 3.57 -36.24
C ASN A 69 -15.39 2.26 -35.53
N PHE A 70 -16.34 1.33 -35.47
CA PHE A 70 -16.12 0.00 -34.91
C PHE A 70 -15.61 -0.94 -36.01
N ARG A 71 -14.30 -1.23 -36.01
CA ARG A 71 -13.69 -2.17 -36.98
C ARG A 71 -14.09 -3.64 -36.76
N GLU A 72 -14.71 -3.95 -35.63
CA GLU A 72 -15.02 -5.32 -35.20
C GLU A 72 -16.46 -5.76 -35.57
N TYR A 73 -17.29 -4.86 -36.10
CA TYR A 73 -18.69 -5.12 -36.38
C TYR A 73 -19.12 -4.48 -37.70
N ASP A 74 -19.48 -5.31 -38.68
CA ASP A 74 -19.94 -4.90 -40.01
C ASP A 74 -21.46 -4.64 -40.08
N GLY A 75 -22.18 -4.79 -38.96
CA GLY A 75 -23.64 -4.59 -38.88
C GLY A 75 -24.04 -3.19 -38.37
N GLU A 76 -25.34 -2.89 -38.39
CA GLU A 76 -25.86 -1.64 -37.82
C GLU A 76 -25.83 -1.68 -36.28
N LEU A 77 -25.31 -0.63 -35.65
CA LEU A 77 -25.23 -0.51 -34.18
C LEU A 77 -26.62 -0.67 -33.50
N MET A 78 -27.68 -0.22 -34.18
CA MET A 78 -29.05 -0.39 -33.72
C MET A 78 -29.45 -1.85 -33.55
N ASP A 79 -29.12 -2.70 -34.52
CA ASP A 79 -29.44 -4.14 -34.46
C ASP A 79 -28.73 -4.80 -33.29
N TYR A 80 -27.49 -4.39 -33.04
CA TYR A 80 -26.72 -4.86 -31.89
C TYR A 80 -27.37 -4.46 -30.55
N LEU A 81 -27.76 -3.20 -30.39
CA LEU A 81 -28.41 -2.71 -29.18
C LEU A 81 -29.77 -3.38 -28.94
N ASN A 82 -30.56 -3.55 -30.00
CA ASN A 82 -31.83 -4.29 -29.95
C ASN A 82 -31.61 -5.75 -29.52
N ALA A 83 -30.61 -6.43 -30.09
CA ALA A 83 -30.27 -7.79 -29.72
C ALA A 83 -29.81 -7.90 -28.25
N ILE A 84 -29.05 -6.92 -27.74
CA ILE A 84 -28.66 -6.86 -26.33
C ILE A 84 -29.88 -6.65 -25.43
N GLN A 85 -30.78 -5.73 -25.78
CA GLN A 85 -31.99 -5.46 -25.00
C GLN A 85 -32.92 -6.67 -24.92
N MET A 86 -32.98 -7.50 -25.96
CA MET A 86 -33.81 -8.71 -25.95
C MET A 86 -33.27 -9.83 -25.03
N ARG A 87 -32.01 -9.75 -24.55
CA ARG A 87 -31.43 -10.81 -23.71
C ARG A 87 -32.18 -10.99 -22.39
N PRO A 88 -32.56 -12.23 -22.01
CA PRO A 88 -33.21 -12.48 -20.74
C PRO A 88 -32.18 -12.35 -19.60
N ILE A 89 -32.27 -11.28 -18.83
CA ILE A 89 -31.40 -11.03 -17.68
C ILE A 89 -32.19 -10.40 -16.55
N THR A 90 -31.98 -10.91 -15.33
CA THR A 90 -32.54 -10.33 -14.10
C THR A 90 -31.54 -9.37 -13.48
N LYS A 91 -32.01 -8.43 -12.64
CA LYS A 91 -31.12 -7.48 -11.92
C LYS A 91 -30.02 -8.21 -11.14
N ALA A 92 -30.37 -9.28 -10.42
CA ALA A 92 -29.41 -10.08 -9.65
C ALA A 92 -28.36 -10.79 -10.55
N ALA A 93 -28.78 -11.32 -11.69
CA ALA A 93 -27.86 -11.91 -12.67
C ALA A 93 -26.94 -10.86 -13.30
N GLY A 94 -27.43 -9.65 -13.54
CA GLY A 94 -26.66 -8.49 -13.97
C GLY A 94 -25.54 -8.13 -12.99
N LEU A 95 -25.87 -7.97 -11.70
CA LEU A 95 -24.87 -7.70 -10.67
C LEU A 95 -23.80 -8.79 -10.59
N LYS A 96 -24.21 -10.06 -10.71
CA LYS A 96 -23.28 -11.20 -10.77
C LYS A 96 -22.38 -11.14 -12.00
N ALA A 97 -22.91 -10.75 -13.16
CA ALA A 97 -22.15 -10.59 -14.39
C ALA A 97 -21.06 -9.51 -14.23
N PHE A 98 -21.39 -8.35 -13.63
CA PHE A 98 -20.39 -7.32 -13.33
C PHE A 98 -19.28 -7.82 -12.40
N LYS A 99 -19.63 -8.53 -11.32
CA LYS A 99 -18.63 -9.12 -10.41
C LYS A 99 -17.71 -10.11 -11.13
N ILE A 100 -18.25 -10.92 -12.04
CA ILE A 100 -17.45 -11.84 -12.86
C ILE A 100 -16.57 -11.05 -13.84
N LEU A 101 -17.10 -10.04 -14.52
CA LEU A 101 -16.35 -9.18 -15.43
C LEU A 101 -15.15 -8.55 -14.72
N LYS A 102 -15.35 -8.01 -13.50
CA LYS A 102 -14.25 -7.44 -12.72
C LYS A 102 -13.16 -8.46 -12.43
N ARG A 103 -13.53 -9.66 -12.00
CA ARG A 103 -12.56 -10.75 -11.75
C ARG A 103 -11.77 -11.11 -13.01
N LEU A 104 -12.42 -11.14 -14.17
CA LEU A 104 -11.75 -11.42 -15.45
C LEU A 104 -10.82 -10.28 -15.86
N SER A 105 -11.24 -9.03 -15.67
CA SER A 105 -10.40 -7.84 -15.90
C SER A 105 -9.15 -7.85 -15.02
N VAL A 106 -9.30 -8.04 -13.71
CA VAL A 106 -8.19 -8.13 -12.75
C VAL A 106 -7.20 -9.22 -13.17
N LYS A 107 -7.68 -10.42 -13.49
CA LYS A 107 -6.82 -11.51 -13.98
C LYS A 107 -6.04 -11.12 -15.23
N LYS A 108 -6.69 -10.48 -16.20
CA LYS A 108 -6.04 -10.01 -17.42
C LYS A 108 -4.99 -8.95 -17.13
N LEU A 109 -5.31 -7.99 -16.26
CA LEU A 109 -4.37 -6.96 -15.82
C LEU A 109 -3.12 -7.60 -15.21
N CYS A 110 -3.26 -8.53 -14.27
CA CYS A 110 -2.13 -9.25 -13.64
C CYS A 110 -1.31 -10.07 -14.65
N ILE A 111 -1.94 -10.69 -15.66
CA ILE A 111 -1.20 -11.43 -16.69
C ILE A 111 -0.40 -10.47 -17.58
N ASN A 112 -1.01 -9.37 -18.03
CA ASN A 112 -0.35 -8.38 -18.86
C ASN A 112 0.81 -7.72 -18.13
N SER A 113 0.59 -7.46 -16.84
CA SER A 113 1.57 -6.96 -15.88
C SER A 113 2.82 -7.82 -15.81
N LEU A 114 2.66 -9.14 -15.64
CA LEU A 114 3.77 -10.09 -15.63
C LEU A 114 4.46 -10.19 -16.98
N LYS A 115 3.71 -10.11 -18.09
CA LYS A 115 4.28 -10.08 -19.44
C LYS A 115 5.12 -8.83 -19.67
N GLU A 116 4.69 -7.68 -19.16
CA GLU A 116 5.43 -6.43 -19.22
C GLU A 116 6.71 -6.52 -18.39
N ALA A 117 6.64 -7.02 -17.15
CA ALA A 117 7.82 -7.26 -16.32
C ALA A 117 8.83 -8.18 -17.02
N ALA A 118 8.37 -9.27 -17.62
CA ALA A 118 9.21 -10.19 -18.37
C ALA A 118 9.86 -9.53 -19.60
N ARG A 119 9.16 -8.62 -20.30
CA ARG A 119 9.73 -7.84 -21.41
C ARG A 119 10.78 -6.85 -20.91
N ASN A 120 10.47 -6.11 -19.85
CA ASN A 120 11.38 -5.12 -19.27
C ASN A 120 12.69 -5.78 -18.84
N ILE A 121 12.63 -6.95 -18.18
CA ILE A 121 13.82 -7.72 -17.80
C ILE A 121 14.60 -8.19 -19.03
N LYS A 122 13.92 -8.69 -20.08
CA LYS A 122 14.58 -9.13 -21.33
C LYS A 122 15.29 -8.00 -22.07
N CYS A 123 14.84 -6.76 -21.91
CA CYS A 123 15.43 -5.58 -22.54
C CYS A 123 16.61 -5.00 -21.73
N LEU A 124 16.93 -5.53 -20.55
CA LEU A 124 18.10 -5.08 -19.78
C LEU A 124 19.39 -5.61 -20.41
N ASP A 125 20.42 -4.78 -20.45
CA ASP A 125 21.76 -5.22 -20.88
C ASP A 125 22.33 -6.27 -19.91
N ASN A 126 23.11 -7.21 -20.45
CA ASN A 126 23.72 -8.28 -19.66
C ASN A 126 24.76 -7.80 -18.63
N ASP A 127 25.19 -6.54 -18.72
CA ASP A 127 26.18 -5.92 -17.83
C ASP A 127 25.54 -5.11 -16.67
N GLN A 128 24.21 -5.17 -16.53
CA GLN A 128 23.53 -4.48 -15.43
C GLN A 128 23.76 -5.20 -14.09
N PRO A 129 23.92 -4.46 -12.98
CA PRO A 129 24.08 -5.06 -11.65
C PRO A 129 22.81 -5.83 -11.24
N LEU A 130 22.98 -6.95 -10.54
CA LEU A 130 21.89 -7.85 -10.12
C LEU A 130 20.73 -7.11 -9.42
N ILE A 131 21.06 -6.12 -8.57
CA ILE A 131 20.07 -5.32 -7.84
C ILE A 131 19.09 -4.61 -8.78
N LYS A 132 19.58 -4.11 -9.91
CA LYS A 132 18.76 -3.34 -10.85
C LYS A 132 17.77 -4.23 -11.61
N ILE A 133 18.11 -5.50 -11.82
CA ILE A 133 17.19 -6.51 -12.38
C ILE A 133 16.02 -6.73 -11.41
N LEU A 134 16.32 -6.89 -10.12
CA LEU A 134 15.31 -7.06 -9.06
C LEU A 134 14.45 -5.80 -8.89
N GLU A 135 15.07 -4.62 -8.86
CA GLU A 135 14.33 -3.34 -8.80
C GLU A 135 13.38 -3.15 -9.99
N THR A 136 13.78 -3.57 -11.19
CA THR A 136 12.93 -3.48 -12.39
C THR A 136 11.72 -4.41 -12.29
N LEU A 137 11.91 -5.62 -11.75
CA LEU A 137 10.82 -6.55 -11.46
C LEU A 137 9.86 -5.97 -10.42
N ASP A 138 10.39 -5.55 -9.28
CA ASP A 138 9.60 -5.05 -8.15
C ASP A 138 8.83 -3.79 -8.51
N LYS A 139 9.47 -2.84 -9.22
CA LYS A 139 8.81 -1.60 -9.67
C LYS A 139 7.63 -1.88 -10.60
N THR A 140 7.78 -2.84 -11.52
CA THR A 140 6.71 -3.17 -12.48
C THR A 140 5.51 -3.76 -11.74
N ILE A 141 5.74 -4.70 -10.81
CA ILE A 141 4.68 -5.35 -10.02
C ILE A 141 4.04 -4.37 -9.02
N TYR A 142 4.84 -3.53 -8.36
CA TYR A 142 4.37 -2.61 -7.33
C TYR A 142 3.46 -1.52 -7.90
N ASN A 143 3.83 -0.92 -9.04
CA ASN A 143 3.02 0.09 -9.72
C ASN A 143 1.62 -0.41 -10.08
N GLN A 144 1.44 -1.73 -10.26
CA GLN A 144 0.17 -2.34 -10.63
C GLN A 144 -0.71 -2.66 -9.42
N ARG A 145 -0.13 -2.83 -8.21
CA ARG A 145 -0.92 -2.91 -6.97
C ARG A 145 -1.65 -1.61 -6.65
N PHE A 146 -1.02 -0.47 -6.94
CA PHE A 146 -1.59 0.87 -6.71
C PHE A 146 -2.89 1.13 -7.50
N ILE A 147 -3.08 0.45 -8.64
CA ILE A 147 -4.30 0.56 -9.47
C ILE A 147 -5.52 -0.05 -8.76
N PHE A 148 -5.31 -0.98 -7.83
CA PHE A 148 -6.41 -1.62 -7.08
C PHE A 148 -6.75 -0.91 -5.76
N ASP A 149 -5.77 -0.25 -5.14
CA ASP A 149 -5.95 0.44 -3.86
C ASP A 149 -6.57 1.83 -3.98
N ASN A 150 -6.44 2.50 -5.13
CA ASN A 150 -7.07 3.81 -5.39
C ASN A 150 -8.56 3.67 -5.80
N GLN A 151 -9.36 3.04 -4.94
CA GLN A 151 -10.78 3.41 -4.84
C GLN A 151 -10.87 4.59 -3.88
N ASP A 152 -10.38 5.76 -4.32
CA ASP A 152 -10.51 7.03 -3.61
C ASP A 152 -11.99 7.47 -3.65
N GLU A 153 -12.84 6.82 -2.87
CA GLU A 153 -14.11 7.40 -2.47
C GLU A 153 -13.83 8.49 -1.42
N PHE A 154 -14.46 9.66 -1.58
CA PHE A 154 -14.46 10.67 -0.54
C PHE A 154 -15.15 10.12 0.71
N VAL A 155 -14.38 9.79 1.73
CA VAL A 155 -14.91 9.33 3.00
C VAL A 155 -15.34 10.53 3.84
N ASN A 156 -16.63 10.59 4.18
CA ASN A 156 -17.11 11.58 5.14
C ASN A 156 -16.69 11.19 6.57
N LEU A 157 -15.63 11.82 7.08
CA LEU A 157 -15.10 11.57 8.43
C LEU A 157 -16.06 11.91 9.57
N THR A 158 -17.13 12.67 9.30
CA THR A 158 -18.14 13.01 10.33
C THR A 158 -19.18 11.91 10.52
N LYS A 159 -19.28 10.99 9.55
CA LYS A 159 -20.16 9.84 9.66
C LYS A 159 -19.67 8.94 10.79
N ASP A 160 -20.58 8.50 11.65
CA ASP A 160 -20.33 7.52 12.71
C ASP A 160 -19.36 7.98 13.84
N ILE A 161 -19.07 9.28 13.98
CA ILE A 161 -18.23 9.80 15.08
C ILE A 161 -18.75 9.36 16.45
N GLU A 162 -20.04 9.52 16.72
CA GLU A 162 -20.62 9.15 18.02
C GLU A 162 -20.47 7.65 18.30
N TYR A 163 -20.67 6.81 17.28
CA TYR A 163 -20.47 5.37 17.40
C TYR A 163 -19.00 5.03 17.71
N ILE A 164 -18.05 5.67 17.03
CA ILE A 164 -16.61 5.46 17.26
C ILE A 164 -16.21 5.90 18.67
N LEU A 165 -16.73 7.04 19.14
CA LEU A 165 -16.42 7.54 20.48
C LEU A 165 -17.01 6.64 21.57
N GLU A 166 -18.24 6.15 21.39
CA GLU A 166 -18.88 5.25 22.34
C GLU A 166 -18.22 3.86 22.34
N ASP A 167 -17.78 3.36 21.18
CA ASP A 167 -16.97 2.14 21.10
C ASP A 167 -15.64 2.30 21.84
N ARG A 168 -14.93 3.41 21.65
CA ARG A 168 -13.68 3.72 22.38
C ARG A 168 -13.90 3.83 23.88
N ARG A 169 -15.03 4.41 24.30
CA ARG A 169 -15.41 4.51 25.72
C ARG A 169 -15.66 3.14 26.36
N LYS A 170 -16.30 2.22 25.62
CA LYS A 170 -16.55 0.84 26.08
C LYS A 170 -15.26 0.01 26.06
N ASN A 171 -14.43 0.20 25.03
CA ASN A 171 -13.16 -0.48 24.81
C ASN A 171 -11.98 0.42 25.18
N ASN A 172 -11.91 0.83 26.44
CA ASN A 172 -10.81 1.64 26.94
C ASN A 172 -9.47 0.90 26.74
N LYS A 173 -8.51 1.59 26.11
CA LYS A 173 -7.14 1.10 25.95
C LYS A 173 -6.23 1.91 26.86
N GLU A 174 -5.47 1.23 27.71
CA GLU A 174 -4.47 1.88 28.57
C GLU A 174 -3.30 2.43 27.74
N GLU A 175 -2.94 1.76 26.64
CA GLU A 175 -1.87 2.16 25.74
C GLU A 175 -2.33 2.18 24.29
N THR A 176 -1.87 3.18 23.55
CA THR A 176 -2.09 3.28 22.10
C THR A 176 -0.73 3.33 21.40
N GLY A 177 -0.29 2.21 20.85
CA GLY A 177 1.05 2.08 20.23
C GLY A 177 2.15 1.80 21.26
N PHE A 178 3.41 1.92 20.86
CA PHE A 178 4.55 1.66 21.74
C PHE A 178 4.88 2.90 22.58
N MET A 179 4.59 2.85 23.89
CA MET A 179 4.95 3.96 24.78
C MET A 179 6.47 4.06 24.90
N LEU A 180 6.99 5.26 25.12
CA LEU A 180 8.42 5.50 25.26
C LEU A 180 8.83 5.33 26.73
N PRO A 181 9.44 4.21 27.15
CA PRO A 181 9.70 3.96 28.58
C PRO A 181 10.63 5.02 29.17
N THR A 182 11.52 5.57 28.35
CA THR A 182 12.52 6.59 28.70
C THR A 182 11.94 7.99 28.87
N PHE A 183 10.75 8.27 28.34
CA PHE A 183 10.14 9.61 28.32
C PHE A 183 8.68 9.59 28.80
N PRO A 184 8.44 9.32 30.11
CA PRO A 184 7.08 9.23 30.64
C PRO A 184 6.29 10.54 30.47
N LYS A 185 6.94 11.70 30.56
CA LYS A 185 6.26 12.99 30.36
C LYS A 185 5.81 13.22 28.92
N VAL A 186 6.58 12.72 27.94
CA VAL A 186 6.19 12.77 26.52
C VAL A 186 4.97 11.87 26.29
N ASN A 187 4.96 10.68 26.89
CA ASN A 187 3.83 9.77 26.84
C ASN A 187 2.56 10.36 27.45
N GLU A 188 2.67 11.08 28.56
CA GLU A 188 1.52 11.74 29.19
C GLU A 188 0.91 12.84 28.30
N LEU A 189 1.77 13.64 27.66
CA LEU A 189 1.33 14.78 26.84
C LEU A 189 0.82 14.37 25.45
N TYR A 190 1.49 13.41 24.82
CA TYR A 190 1.26 13.08 23.41
C TYR A 190 0.80 11.63 23.20
N GLY A 191 0.72 10.81 24.24
CA GLY A 191 0.66 9.36 24.08
C GLY A 191 1.94 8.82 23.45
N SER A 192 1.85 7.64 22.84
CA SER A 192 2.96 7.10 22.03
C SER A 192 3.26 8.01 20.84
N LEU A 193 4.56 8.29 20.62
CA LEU A 193 5.07 8.83 19.36
C LEU A 193 5.29 7.75 18.29
N LEU A 194 5.20 6.47 18.64
CA LEU A 194 5.43 5.32 17.76
C LEU A 194 4.12 4.60 17.46
N ARG A 195 3.14 5.32 16.90
CA ARG A 195 1.83 4.76 16.56
C ARG A 195 1.89 4.05 15.20
N PRO A 196 1.24 2.88 15.05
CA PRO A 196 1.13 2.20 13.75
C PRO A 196 0.53 3.13 12.69
N GLY A 197 1.17 3.20 11.52
CA GLY A 197 0.74 4.05 10.40
C GLY A 197 1.26 5.50 10.42
N ASN A 198 1.91 5.93 11.51
CA ASN A 198 2.48 7.28 11.61
C ASN A 198 3.98 7.29 11.28
N ILE A 199 4.46 8.45 10.81
CA ILE A 199 5.89 8.75 10.66
C ILE A 199 6.25 9.84 11.67
N THR A 200 7.22 9.57 12.54
CA THR A 200 7.72 10.53 13.53
C THR A 200 9.11 11.00 13.15
N ILE A 201 9.30 12.32 13.12
CA ILE A 201 10.54 12.97 12.68
C ILE A 201 11.16 13.72 13.87
N ILE A 202 12.43 13.44 14.16
CA ILE A 202 13.21 14.16 15.16
C ILE A 202 14.26 15.01 14.44
N GLY A 203 14.06 16.33 14.45
CA GLY A 203 15.01 17.29 13.88
C GLY A 203 15.94 17.86 14.95
N ALA A 204 17.25 17.75 14.73
CA ALA A 204 18.27 18.33 15.61
C ALA A 204 19.52 18.74 14.82
N ARG A 205 20.32 19.66 15.37
CA ARG A 205 21.61 20.05 14.78
C ARG A 205 22.62 18.89 14.82
N THR A 206 23.62 18.94 13.95
CA THR A 206 24.75 18.00 13.96
C THR A 206 25.47 18.04 15.31
N GLY A 207 25.87 16.87 15.82
CA GLY A 207 26.57 16.74 17.10
C GLY A 207 25.67 16.71 18.34
N VAL A 208 24.36 16.97 18.22
CA VAL A 208 23.43 17.03 19.38
C VAL A 208 22.98 15.63 19.85
N GLY A 209 23.44 14.56 19.18
CA GLY A 209 23.15 13.19 19.60
C GLY A 209 21.83 12.63 19.05
N LYS A 210 21.36 13.10 17.89
CA LYS A 210 20.16 12.58 17.19
C LYS A 210 20.14 11.04 17.09
N THR A 211 21.26 10.44 16.69
CA THR A 211 21.39 8.99 16.55
C THR A 211 21.36 8.30 17.91
N SER A 212 22.08 8.83 18.89
CA SER A 212 22.10 8.28 20.25
C SER A 212 20.71 8.31 20.89
N LEU A 213 19.95 9.39 20.70
CA LEU A 213 18.57 9.50 21.18
C LEU A 213 17.65 8.47 20.51
N GLY A 214 17.76 8.30 19.19
CA GLY A 214 16.99 7.30 18.45
C GLY A 214 17.32 5.87 18.90
N LEU A 215 18.60 5.52 18.98
CA LEU A 215 19.07 4.21 19.45
C LEU A 215 18.60 3.93 20.87
N PHE A 216 18.74 4.90 21.78
CA PHE A 216 18.33 4.75 23.18
C PHE A 216 16.83 4.52 23.32
N THR A 217 16.03 5.34 22.65
CA THR A 217 14.57 5.26 22.74
C THR A 217 14.08 3.92 22.18
N LEU A 218 14.61 3.51 21.03
CA LEU A 218 14.18 2.29 20.35
C LEU A 218 14.68 1.03 21.06
N SER A 219 15.89 1.01 21.61
CA SER A 219 16.39 -0.17 22.35
C SER A 219 15.54 -0.47 23.58
N GLN A 220 15.05 0.57 24.25
CA GLN A 220 14.20 0.44 25.44
C GLN A 220 12.78 -0.02 25.06
N VAL A 221 12.24 0.45 23.94
CA VAL A 221 10.98 -0.06 23.38
C VAL A 221 11.11 -1.55 23.01
N VAL A 222 12.21 -1.96 22.37
CA VAL A 222 12.48 -3.36 22.06
C VAL A 222 12.53 -4.20 23.33
N ALA A 223 13.20 -3.71 24.38
CA ALA A 223 13.31 -4.40 25.66
C ALA A 223 11.96 -4.56 26.37
N GLN A 224 11.09 -3.54 26.33
CA GLN A 224 9.78 -3.59 26.98
C GLN A 224 8.76 -4.45 26.21
N TYR A 225 8.66 -4.27 24.89
CA TYR A 225 7.57 -4.85 24.09
C TYR A 225 7.96 -6.08 23.28
N GLY A 226 9.27 -6.40 23.18
CA GLY A 226 9.72 -7.56 22.43
C GLY A 226 9.45 -7.46 20.93
N VAL A 227 9.72 -6.29 20.34
CA VAL A 227 9.48 -6.07 18.90
C VAL A 227 10.82 -5.96 18.19
N PRO A 228 11.04 -6.65 17.05
CA PRO A 228 12.27 -6.52 16.29
C PRO A 228 12.42 -5.11 15.72
N MET A 229 13.66 -4.61 15.65
CA MET A 229 13.96 -3.26 15.21
C MET A 229 14.86 -3.28 13.98
N LEU A 230 14.53 -2.43 13.00
CA LEU A 230 15.34 -2.17 11.81
C LEU A 230 15.90 -0.75 11.87
N HIS A 231 17.22 -0.63 11.96
CA HIS A 231 17.93 0.64 11.87
C HIS A 231 18.40 0.86 10.44
N LEU A 232 17.96 1.96 9.83
CA LEU A 232 18.42 2.38 8.51
C LEU A 232 19.38 3.56 8.68
N ASP A 233 20.65 3.33 8.39
CA ASP A 233 21.67 4.37 8.38
C ASP A 233 22.10 4.69 6.95
N THR A 234 22.32 5.98 6.66
CA THR A 234 22.70 6.48 5.34
C THR A 234 24.22 6.50 5.11
N GLY A 235 24.98 5.71 5.87
CA GLY A 235 26.44 5.65 5.81
C GLY A 235 27.12 6.77 6.60
N GLU A 236 26.44 7.35 7.59
CA GLU A 236 27.01 8.35 8.50
C GLU A 236 27.88 7.69 9.57
N MET A 237 27.53 6.46 9.96
CA MET A 237 28.23 5.71 11.00
C MET A 237 28.51 4.28 10.54
N THR A 238 29.61 3.69 11.02
CA THR A 238 29.95 2.30 10.71
C THR A 238 29.10 1.33 11.54
N GLU A 239 29.00 0.07 11.09
CA GLU A 239 28.26 -0.96 11.83
C GLU A 239 28.82 -1.18 13.23
N ASP A 240 30.15 -1.15 13.37
CA ASP A 240 30.82 -1.34 14.66
C ASP A 240 30.54 -0.18 15.62
N GLU A 241 30.56 1.07 15.13
CA GLU A 241 30.24 2.24 15.95
C GLU A 241 28.77 2.20 16.43
N ILE A 242 27.84 1.79 15.57
CA ILE A 242 26.43 1.62 15.95
C ILE A 242 26.28 0.46 16.94
N ARG A 243 27.02 -0.64 16.76
CA ARG A 243 26.99 -1.80 17.66
C ARG A 243 27.48 -1.43 19.06
N ASP A 244 28.60 -0.73 19.17
CA ASP A 244 29.15 -0.31 20.46
C ASP A 244 28.19 0.63 21.19
N ARG A 245 27.62 1.60 20.47
CA ARG A 245 26.57 2.48 21.03
C ARG A 245 25.33 1.71 21.44
N LEU A 246 24.89 0.72 20.67
CA LEU A 246 23.73 -0.11 21.02
C LEU A 246 23.99 -0.86 22.33
N VAL A 247 25.19 -1.39 22.55
CA VAL A 247 25.55 -2.05 23.82
C VAL A 247 25.47 -1.05 24.98
N VAL A 248 25.96 0.19 24.82
CA VAL A 248 25.76 1.24 25.83
C VAL A 248 24.27 1.46 26.12
N MET A 249 23.43 1.57 25.08
CA MET A 249 21.99 1.84 25.25
C MET A 249 21.23 0.67 25.90
N LEU A 250 21.61 -0.57 25.60
CA LEU A 250 21.05 -1.78 26.22
C LEU A 250 21.46 -1.94 27.69
N THR A 251 22.58 -1.35 28.08
CA THR A 251 23.04 -1.28 29.48
C THR A 251 22.55 -0.01 30.17
N GLU A 252 21.60 0.73 29.57
CA GLU A 252 21.04 1.97 30.11
C GLU A 252 22.11 3.04 30.43
N GLY A 253 23.23 3.00 29.71
CA GLY A 253 24.35 3.92 29.93
C GLY A 253 25.17 3.64 31.20
N GLN A 254 24.98 2.49 31.86
CA GLN A 254 25.78 2.11 33.03
C GLN A 254 27.26 1.89 32.69
N ILE A 255 27.57 1.61 31.43
CA ILE A 255 28.92 1.39 30.93
C ILE A 255 29.27 2.48 29.91
N PRO A 256 30.34 3.27 30.14
CA PRO A 256 30.74 4.30 29.20
C PRO A 256 31.14 3.72 27.84
N LEU A 257 30.80 4.44 26.76
CA LEU A 257 31.20 4.06 25.39
C LEU A 257 32.71 3.83 25.26
N TYR A 258 33.51 4.70 25.88
CA TYR A 258 34.97 4.57 25.90
C TYR A 258 35.45 3.22 26.44
N ASP A 259 34.82 2.70 27.49
CA ASP A 259 35.22 1.43 28.07
C ASP A 259 34.86 0.25 27.17
N ILE A 260 33.77 0.38 26.39
CA ILE A 260 33.35 -0.58 25.36
C ILE A 260 34.32 -0.58 24.19
N GLU A 261 34.55 0.59 23.57
CA GLU A 261 35.43 0.77 22.42
C GLU A 261 36.88 0.34 22.73
N THR A 262 37.38 0.64 23.93
CA THR A 262 38.75 0.27 24.34
C THR A 262 38.87 -1.13 24.94
N GLY A 263 37.75 -1.84 25.14
CA GLY A 263 37.73 -3.15 25.79
C GLY A 263 38.06 -3.15 27.29
N LYS A 264 38.20 -1.97 27.91
CA LYS A 264 38.53 -1.83 29.34
C LYS A 264 37.43 -2.39 30.25
N PHE A 265 36.20 -2.51 29.77
CA PHE A 265 35.10 -3.13 30.50
C PHE A 265 35.42 -4.55 30.99
N GLY A 266 36.30 -5.28 30.29
CA GLY A 266 36.72 -6.63 30.68
C GLY A 266 37.50 -6.70 32.00
N ARG A 267 37.98 -5.57 32.52
CA ARG A 267 38.68 -5.50 33.82
C ARG A 267 37.70 -5.50 34.99
N ASN A 268 36.46 -5.09 34.76
CA ASN A 268 35.42 -5.02 35.78
C ASN A 268 34.41 -6.17 35.60
N LYS A 269 34.34 -7.07 36.59
CA LYS A 269 33.40 -8.21 36.57
C LYS A 269 31.95 -7.76 36.53
N ASP A 270 31.62 -6.63 37.14
CA ASP A 270 30.26 -6.11 37.17
C ASP A 270 29.80 -5.67 35.77
N TYR A 271 30.68 -5.01 35.01
CA TYR A 271 30.40 -4.60 33.64
C TYR A 271 30.15 -5.80 32.74
N ILE A 272 30.96 -6.85 32.87
CA ILE A 272 30.75 -8.10 32.12
C ILE A 272 29.38 -8.71 32.44
N ASN A 273 28.99 -8.73 33.71
CA ASN A 273 27.70 -9.29 34.14
C ASN A 273 26.52 -8.47 33.59
N ILE A 274 26.61 -7.14 33.65
CA ILE A 274 25.60 -6.23 33.09
C ILE A 274 25.45 -6.44 31.58
N ILE A 275 26.56 -6.42 30.83
CA ILE A 275 26.55 -6.63 29.38
C ILE A 275 25.92 -7.97 29.04
N ARG A 276 26.34 -9.06 29.69
CA ARG A 276 25.80 -10.41 29.43
C ARG A 276 24.31 -10.49 29.74
N LYS A 277 23.84 -9.86 30.82
CA LYS A 277 22.41 -9.84 31.17
C LYS A 277 21.60 -9.09 30.12
N SER A 278 22.01 -7.88 29.76
CA SER A 278 21.32 -7.04 28.78
C SER A 278 21.33 -7.65 27.36
N THR A 279 22.47 -8.14 26.91
CA THR A 279 22.61 -8.72 25.56
C THR A 279 21.91 -10.06 25.41
N ASN A 280 22.01 -10.97 26.39
CA ASN A 280 21.32 -12.26 26.30
C ASN A 280 19.80 -12.15 26.41
N GLY A 281 19.29 -11.17 27.16
CA GLY A 281 17.85 -10.95 27.30
C GLY A 281 17.21 -10.39 26.04
N VAL A 282 17.85 -9.37 25.44
CA VAL A 282 17.28 -8.63 24.30
C VAL A 282 17.75 -9.19 22.96
N ALA A 283 19.06 -9.34 22.74
CA ALA A 283 19.61 -9.69 21.42
C ALA A 283 19.32 -11.14 21.00
N LYS A 284 19.06 -12.04 21.95
CA LYS A 284 18.74 -13.45 21.66
C LYS A 284 17.27 -13.68 21.31
N ASN A 285 16.37 -12.86 21.88
CA ASN A 285 14.93 -13.02 21.71
C ASN A 285 14.35 -12.07 20.66
N PHE A 286 14.96 -10.89 20.46
CA PHE A 286 14.47 -9.84 19.57
C PHE A 286 15.63 -9.27 18.74
N PRO A 287 15.83 -9.74 17.50
CA PRO A 287 16.98 -9.35 16.71
C PRO A 287 16.92 -7.86 16.35
N TYR A 288 18.02 -7.16 16.62
CA TYR A 288 18.26 -5.80 16.14
C TYR A 288 19.02 -5.87 14.82
N SER A 289 18.38 -5.44 13.73
CA SER A 289 18.95 -5.50 12.39
C SER A 289 19.34 -4.11 11.91
N ILE A 290 20.51 -4.00 11.27
CA ILE A 290 20.94 -2.79 10.59
C ILE A 290 20.98 -3.03 9.09
N LYS A 291 20.51 -2.05 8.32
CA LYS A 291 20.74 -1.99 6.87
C LYS A 291 21.37 -0.65 6.54
N MET A 292 22.67 -0.69 6.25
CA MET A 292 23.39 0.50 5.77
C MET A 292 23.10 0.70 4.29
N TRP A 293 22.69 1.92 3.93
CA TRP A 293 22.72 2.37 2.55
C TRP A 293 24.08 3.03 2.32
N VAL A 294 24.94 2.35 1.56
CA VAL A 294 26.17 2.98 1.07
C VAL A 294 25.72 4.04 0.08
N CYS A 295 25.61 5.28 0.53
CA CYS A 295 25.56 6.41 -0.37
C CYS A 295 26.86 6.36 -1.17
N LEU A 296 26.76 6.14 -2.49
CA LEU A 296 27.89 6.22 -3.41
C LEU A 296 28.78 7.41 -3.02
N PRO A 297 30.11 7.24 -2.98
CA PRO A 297 31.01 8.24 -2.44
C PRO A 297 30.69 9.58 -3.08
N ARG A 298 30.39 10.59 -2.25
CA ARG A 298 30.36 11.98 -2.69
C ARG A 298 31.71 12.23 -3.36
N LYS A 299 31.72 12.35 -4.69
CA LYS A 299 32.86 12.93 -5.39
C LYS A 299 33.08 14.29 -4.74
N LYS A 300 34.21 14.43 -4.04
CA LYS A 300 34.74 15.72 -3.63
C LYS A 300 35.03 16.55 -4.87
#